data_AF-A0A4U3AR80-F1
#
_entry.id   AF-A0A4U3AR80-F1
#
_cell.length_a   1.000
_cell.length_b   1.000
_cell.length_c   1.000
_cell.angle_alpha   90.00
_cell.angle_beta   90.00
_cell.angle_gamma   90.00
#
_symmetry.space_group_name_H-M   'P 1'
#
loop_
_entity.id
_entity.type
_entity.pdbx_description
1 polymer ?
#
loop_
_entity_poly.entity_id
_entity_poly.type
_entity_poly.pdbx_seq_one_letter_code
_entity_poly.pdbx_strand_id
1 'polypeptide(L)' 'EVLKNWDEQYGDRITELVFIGIDMNCSLIEQSLDSCLLTEKEMKQDWDIFIDPIPAFTYSS' A
#
# COMPACT_ATOMS: atom_id res chain seq x y z
N GLU A 1 16.11 -8.36 19.47
CA GLU A 1 16.10 -7.31 18.43
C GLU A 1 14.95 -7.59 17.44
N VAL A 2 13.69 -7.46 17.87
CA VAL A 2 12.53 -7.94 17.07
C VAL A 2 11.48 -6.84 16.80
N LEU A 3 11.65 -5.64 17.35
CA LEU A 3 10.63 -4.58 17.33
C LEU A 3 10.98 -3.36 16.46
N LYS A 4 11.98 -3.44 15.57
CA LYS A 4 12.35 -2.25 14.78
C LYS A 4 11.33 -1.89 13.70
N ASN A 5 10.51 -2.84 13.26
CA ASN A 5 9.58 -2.65 12.14
C ASN A 5 8.11 -2.81 12.56
N TRP A 6 7.82 -2.77 13.86
CA TRP A 6 6.45 -2.85 14.36
C TRP A 6 5.89 -1.44 14.55
N ASP A 7 4.84 -1.10 13.81
CA ASP A 7 4.10 0.15 13.95
C ASP A 7 2.86 -0.07 14.85
N GLU A 8 2.60 0.82 15.81
CA GLU A 8 1.46 0.67 16.74
C GLU A 8 0.09 0.78 16.05
N GLN A 9 0.02 1.50 14.92
CA GLN A 9 -1.21 1.74 14.17
C GLN A 9 -1.40 0.73 13.03
N TYR A 10 -0.31 0.33 12.38
CA TYR A 10 -0.36 -0.53 11.18
C TYR A 10 0.20 -1.94 11.41
N GLY A 11 0.75 -2.25 12.58
CA GLY A 11 1.30 -3.56 12.94
C GLY A 11 2.59 -3.88 12.19
N ASP A 12 2.64 -5.05 11.57
CA ASP A 12 3.76 -5.58 10.78
C ASP A 12 3.54 -5.44 9.25
N ARG A 13 2.62 -4.57 8.83
CA ARG A 13 2.29 -4.36 7.41
C ARG A 13 3.46 -3.73 6.65
N ILE A 14 4.30 -4.57 6.08
CA ILE A 14 5.46 -4.19 5.26
C ILE A 14 5.30 -4.84 3.89
N THR A 15 5.53 -4.05 2.84
CA THR A 15 5.56 -4.55 1.45
C THR A 15 6.97 -4.43 0.91
N GLU A 16 7.58 -5.56 0.55
CA GLU A 16 8.87 -5.61 -0.13
C GLU A 16 8.66 -5.98 -1.61
N LEU A 17 9.17 -5.17 -2.53
CA LEU A 17 9.02 -5.37 -3.98
C LEU A 17 10.40 -5.55 -4.61
N VAL A 18 10.54 -6.54 -5.51
CA VAL A 18 11.77 -6.80 -6.28
C VAL A 18 11.44 -6.76 -7.77
N PHE A 19 12.14 -5.89 -8.49
CA PHE A 19 12.01 -5.76 -9.95
C PHE A 19 13.28 -6.29 -10.63
N ILE A 20 13.11 -7.14 -11.66
CA ILE A 20 14.21 -7.74 -12.42
C ILE A 20 13.97 -7.45 -13.91
N GLY A 21 14.90 -6.73 -14.54
CA GLY A 21 14.82 -6.39 -15.96
C GLY A 21 16.12 -5.80 -16.50
N ILE A 22 16.21 -5.67 -17.82
CA ILE A 22 17.37 -5.11 -18.54
C ILE A 22 17.00 -3.68 -18.95
N ASP A 23 17.93 -2.73 -18.78
CA ASP A 23 17.74 -1.30 -19.10
C ASP A 23 16.56 -0.64 -18.36
N MET A 24 16.37 -1.00 -17.09
CA MET A 24 15.33 -0.38 -16.25
C MET A 24 15.78 0.97 -15.73
N ASN A 25 14.86 1.94 -15.76
CA ASN A 25 15.04 3.22 -15.08
C ASN A 25 14.54 3.13 -13.63
N CYS A 26 15.44 2.78 -12.71
CA CYS A 26 15.12 2.67 -11.29
C CYS A 26 14.51 3.95 -10.71
N SER A 27 15.04 5.13 -11.08
CA SER A 27 14.56 6.41 -10.57
C SER A 27 13.12 6.71 -10.97
N LEU A 28 12.74 6.37 -12.21
CA LEU A 28 11.36 6.51 -12.66
C LEU A 28 10.42 5.56 -11.91
N ILE A 29 10.87 4.32 -11.67
CA ILE A 29 10.09 3.31 -10.94
C ILE A 29 9.89 3.77 -9.49
N GLU A 30 10.95 4.17 -8.80
CA GLU A 30 10.90 4.71 -7.44
C GLU A 30 9.95 5.90 -7.36
N GLN A 31 10.07 6.88 -8.27
CA GLN A 31 9.20 8.05 -8.28
C GLN A 31 7.73 7.68 -8.51
N SER A 32 7.46 6.69 -9.38
CA SER A 32 6.10 6.22 -9.61
C SER A 32 5.50 5.53 -8.37
N LEU A 33 6.30 4.74 -7.65
CA LEU A 33 5.90 4.08 -6.41
C LEU A 33 5.66 5.10 -5.30
N ASP A 34 6.54 6.09 -5.15
CA ASP A 34 6.39 7.17 -4.18
C ASP A 34 5.11 7.98 -4.44
N SER A 35 4.74 8.18 -5.71
CA SER A 35 3.50 8.87 -6.07
C SER A 35 2.22 8.09 -5.74
N CYS A 36 2.33 6.76 -5.56
CA CYS A 36 1.22 5.91 -5.15
C CYS A 36 1.06 5.83 -3.62
N LEU A 37 1.99 6.42 -2.85
CA LEU A 37 1.87 6.48 -1.40
C LEU A 37 0.76 7.45 -1.01
N LEU A 38 -0.08 7.01 -0.07
CA LEU A 38 -1.13 7.85 0.48
C LEU A 38 -0.52 8.98 1.31
N THR A 39 -1.01 10.19 1.09
CA THR A 39 -0.67 11.34 1.91
C THR A 39 -1.34 11.27 3.28
N GLU A 40 -0.84 12.01 4.26
CA GLU A 40 -1.46 12.08 5.61
C GLU A 40 -2.94 12.50 5.59
N LYS A 41 -3.34 13.30 4.59
CA LYS A 41 -4.73 13.75 4.43
C LYS A 41 -5.61 12.61 3.96
N GLU A 42 -5.16 11.85 2.98
CA GLU A 42 -5.87 10.67 2.46
C GLU A 42 -5.97 9.57 3.52
N MET A 43 -4.92 9.39 4.33
CA MET A 43 -4.92 8.45 5.46
C MET A 43 -5.92 8.81 6.56
N LYS A 44 -6.27 10.10 6.71
CA LYS A 44 -7.27 10.58 7.68
C LYS A 44 -8.67 10.72 7.07
N GLN A 45 -8.82 10.45 5.78
CA GLN A 45 -10.11 10.52 5.12
C GLN A 45 -10.99 9.34 5.54
N ASP A 46 -12.30 9.57 5.52
CA ASP A 46 -13.26 8.46 5.59
C ASP A 46 -13.15 7.63 4.31
N TRP A 47 -12.85 6.34 4.44
CA TRP A 47 -12.73 5.44 3.28
C TRP A 47 -14.05 4.72 2.97
N ASP A 48 -15.01 4.75 3.89
CA ASP A 48 -16.32 4.10 3.70
C ASP A 48 -17.18 4.84 2.67
N ILE A 49 -16.82 6.07 2.32
CA ILE A 49 -17.49 6.84 1.26
C ILE A 49 -17.05 6.44 -0.15
N PHE A 50 -15.95 5.68 -0.30
CA PHE A 50 -15.54 5.19 -1.61
C PHE A 50 -16.47 4.06 -2.04
N ILE A 51 -17.16 4.27 -3.15
CA ILE A 51 -18.04 3.26 -3.73
C ILE A 51 -17.16 2.13 -4.25
N ASP A 52 -17.26 0.97 -3.62
CA ASP A 52 -16.63 -0.24 -4.10
C ASP A 52 -17.26 -0.66 -5.45
N PRO A 53 -16.50 -0.67 -6.57
CA PRO A 53 -17.02 -1.08 -7.86
C PRO A 53 -17.20 -2.61 -7.97
N ILE A 54 -16.64 -3.39 -7.04
CA ILE A 54 -16.79 -4.84 -7.04
C ILE A 54 -17.95 -5.30 -6.14
N PRO A 55 -18.65 -6.38 -6.49
CA PRO A 55 -19.75 -6.89 -5.69
C PRO A 55 -19.27 -7.33 -4.31
N ALA A 56 -20.10 -7.08 -3.29
CA ALA A 56 -19.81 -7.48 -1.92
C ALA A 56 -19.48 -8.98 -1.83
N PHE A 57 -18.44 -9.31 -1.05
CA PHE A 57 -18.07 -10.69 -0.77
C PHE A 57 -19.25 -11.43 -0.12
N THR A 58 -19.83 -12.38 -0.84
CA THR A 58 -20.90 -13.23 -0.33
C THR A 58 -20.29 -14.52 0.20
N TYR A 59 -20.15 -14.63 1.52
CA TYR A 59 -19.82 -15.90 2.16
C TYR A 59 -21.14 -16.66 2.38
N SER A 60 -21.26 -17.85 1.78
CA SER A 60 -22.29 -18.81 2.18
C SER A 60 -21.64 -19.79 3.15
N SER A 61 -22.08 -19.74 4.41
CA SER A 61 -21.77 -20.75 5.42
C SER A 61 -22.46 -22.07 5.11
#